data_AF-A0A1A2IW95-F1
#
_entry.id   AF-A0A1A2IW95-F1
#
_cell.length_a   1.000
_cell.length_b   1.000
_cell.length_c   1.000
_cell.angle_alpha   90.00
_cell.angle_beta   90.00
_cell.angle_gamma   90.00
#
_symmetry.space_group_name_H-M   'P 1'
#
loop_
_entity.id
_entity.type
_entity.pdbx_description
1 polymer ?
#
loop_
_entity_poly.entity_id
_entity_poly.type
_entity_poly.pdbx_seq_one_letter_code
_entity_poly.pdbx_strand_id
1 'polypeptide(L)'
;MLDIAGLIAQAGGDPWEINRTLQAGSPLQINNLAQAFHDAGRCTAEASETFDQAKKRFDAAWNHQDGDHPINDSAEVQRVSQALGSQSLQLPKIGSDLENIAAALAEAQQRGSAEIATLNRQLELLDKIVVAAQKDLQDGNLDEKSRHALLTLIEDAKADEADDVRDALVQMRLIRGIYASSLHAGEASLAKDGYDPAGIWADDAHESFGPAPMNTGGGKGPRIDGPATPPLMEGVNSGQQDDLDVTIPGTGIALGGDGKDGYPHIHVPGVYDGKNPLPVPDGYRPLPTGTATGPNGEHYGFYAIVPYQTPDGQKNEHYTAPDTVVVDLAHPDTPLYTLKGISQASGAYDPQSGRMIIMGNDANGQRGLWQSAPVGQNPAWGKSPLESMGTFKGGMNGNRESQIVALPKGGFMAVGAGETVNAQGRPVTLPLQGAVASDARGLLTAPTTALVSPQTLPQVYGPSITGIQEIDGKEVVSMRVSTFGDGVYDPHTYTTTFTVTPGS
;
A
#
# COMPACT_ATOMS: atom_id res chain seq x y z
N MET A 1 36.69 8.18 -18.83
CA MET A 1 35.35 8.70 -19.13
C MET A 1 34.39 7.84 -18.37
N LEU A 2 33.81 8.44 -17.36
CA LEU A 2 32.91 7.84 -16.41
C LEU A 2 31.65 7.29 -17.11
N ASP A 3 31.28 6.04 -16.79
CA ASP A 3 30.06 5.39 -17.28
C ASP A 3 28.99 5.39 -16.17
N ILE A 4 28.25 6.50 -16.07
CA ILE A 4 27.20 6.67 -15.06
C ILE A 4 26.15 5.56 -15.13
N ALA A 5 25.75 5.13 -16.33
CA ALA A 5 24.76 4.08 -16.52
C ALA A 5 25.28 2.72 -16.01
N GLY A 6 26.54 2.40 -16.29
CA GLY A 6 27.19 1.20 -15.75
C GLY A 6 27.31 1.24 -14.22
N LEU A 7 27.62 2.39 -13.64
CA LEU A 7 27.71 2.57 -12.19
C LEU A 7 26.34 2.40 -11.49
N ILE A 8 25.28 2.99 -12.04
CA ILE A 8 23.90 2.79 -11.55
C ILE A 8 23.52 1.31 -11.57
N ALA A 9 23.82 0.60 -12.66
CA ALA A 9 23.51 -0.82 -12.79
C ALA A 9 24.28 -1.66 -11.75
N GLN A 10 25.55 -1.33 -11.49
CA GLN A 10 26.36 -2.01 -10.47
C GLN A 10 25.91 -1.70 -9.05
N ALA A 11 25.40 -0.50 -8.80
CA ALA A 11 24.90 -0.11 -7.49
C ALA A 11 23.51 -0.69 -7.16
N GLY A 12 22.78 -1.18 -8.16
CA GLY A 12 21.42 -1.72 -7.98
C GLY A 12 20.38 -0.63 -7.73
N GLY A 13 20.62 0.59 -8.20
CA GLY A 13 19.70 1.72 -8.07
C GLY A 13 20.34 3.05 -8.43
N ASP A 14 19.50 4.06 -8.66
CA ASP A 14 19.92 5.40 -9.09
C ASP A 14 19.76 6.42 -7.94
N PRO A 15 20.85 6.83 -7.25
CA PRO A 15 20.78 7.84 -6.20
C PRO A 15 20.39 9.24 -6.72
N TRP A 16 20.77 9.58 -7.96
CA TRP A 16 20.41 10.87 -8.57
C TRP A 16 18.92 10.95 -8.83
N GLU A 17 18.30 9.85 -9.24
CA GLU A 17 16.86 9.75 -9.43
C GLU A 17 16.11 9.92 -8.11
N ILE A 18 16.54 9.27 -7.02
CA ILE A 18 15.94 9.47 -5.68
C ILE A 18 16.02 10.94 -5.27
N ASN A 19 17.15 11.61 -5.50
CA ASN A 19 17.25 13.03 -5.20
C ASN A 19 16.33 13.85 -6.11
N ARG A 20 16.28 13.54 -7.41
CA ARG A 20 15.40 14.22 -8.37
C ARG A 20 13.94 14.17 -7.94
N THR A 21 13.46 13.02 -7.47
CA THR A 21 12.08 12.91 -6.97
C THR A 21 11.86 13.77 -5.74
N LEU A 22 12.79 13.78 -4.77
CA LEU A 22 12.70 14.67 -3.60
C LEU A 22 12.67 16.15 -3.99
N GLN A 23 13.49 16.57 -4.95
CA GLN A 23 13.53 17.96 -5.44
C GLN A 23 12.27 18.37 -6.21
N ALA A 24 11.46 17.41 -6.67
CA ALA A 24 10.22 17.71 -7.40
C ALA A 24 9.11 18.22 -6.47
N GLY A 25 9.17 17.93 -5.16
CA GLY A 25 8.22 18.45 -4.19
C GLY A 25 8.40 19.94 -3.88
N SER A 26 7.36 20.55 -3.34
CA SER A 26 7.24 21.97 -3.02
C SER A 26 6.92 22.18 -1.53
N PRO A 27 7.93 22.21 -0.64
CA PRO A 27 7.75 22.58 0.77
C PRO A 27 7.00 23.90 0.96
N LEU A 28 7.25 24.87 0.07
CA LEU A 28 6.62 26.18 0.12
C LEU A 28 5.10 26.10 -0.07
N GLN A 29 4.61 25.26 -0.98
CA GLN A 29 3.17 25.13 -1.22
C GLN A 29 2.46 24.47 -0.03
N ILE A 30 3.06 23.42 0.53
CA ILE A 30 2.57 22.77 1.75
C ILE A 30 2.54 23.77 2.93
N ASN A 31 3.59 24.58 3.09
CA ASN A 31 3.64 25.60 4.14
C ASN A 31 2.63 26.74 3.93
N ASN A 32 2.36 27.14 2.69
CA ASN A 32 1.33 28.14 2.40
C ASN A 32 -0.07 27.62 2.75
N LEU A 33 -0.34 26.35 2.47
CA LEU A 33 -1.56 25.68 2.89
C LEU A 33 -1.66 25.62 4.42
N ALA A 34 -0.57 25.28 5.10
CA ALA A 34 -0.51 25.29 6.56
C ALA A 34 -0.86 26.66 7.15
N GLN A 35 -0.30 27.74 6.58
CA GLN A 35 -0.61 29.11 6.98
C GLN A 35 -2.10 29.43 6.81
N ALA A 36 -2.74 28.96 5.74
CA ALA A 36 -4.17 29.14 5.53
C ALA A 36 -5.01 28.45 6.62
N PHE A 37 -4.60 27.26 7.08
CA PHE A 37 -5.23 26.56 8.20
C PHE A 37 -5.03 27.28 9.54
N HIS A 38 -3.84 27.84 9.79
CA HIS A 38 -3.59 28.69 10.96
C HIS A 38 -4.47 29.95 10.97
N ASP A 39 -4.62 30.61 9.82
CA ASP A 39 -5.46 31.79 9.69
C ASP A 39 -6.95 31.45 9.88
N ALA A 40 -7.42 30.34 9.28
CA ALA A 40 -8.78 29.83 9.48
C ALA A 40 -9.05 29.46 10.94
N GLY A 41 -8.10 28.83 11.62
CA GLY A 41 -8.20 28.50 13.05
C GLY A 41 -8.34 29.75 13.93
N ARG A 42 -7.56 30.81 13.64
CA ARG A 42 -7.66 32.10 14.36
C ARG A 42 -9.03 32.75 14.19
N CYS A 43 -9.52 32.84 12.95
CA CYS A 43 -10.85 33.39 12.67
C CYS A 43 -11.97 32.56 13.33
N THR A 44 -11.83 31.24 13.37
CA THR A 44 -12.80 30.34 14.02
C THR A 44 -12.81 30.53 15.55
N ALA A 45 -11.64 30.72 16.16
CA ALA A 45 -11.53 31.03 17.59
C ALA A 45 -12.20 32.37 17.93
N GLU A 46 -11.96 33.42 17.13
CA GLU A 46 -12.61 34.74 17.29
C GLU A 46 -14.14 34.66 17.13
N ALA A 47 -14.62 33.87 16.16
CA ALA A 47 -16.05 33.63 15.95
C ALA A 47 -16.67 32.86 17.14
N SER A 48 -15.97 31.86 17.68
CA SER A 48 -16.41 31.12 18.86
C SER A 48 -16.50 32.03 20.08
N GLU A 49 -15.50 32.91 20.30
CA GLU A 49 -15.53 33.87 21.40
C GLU A 49 -16.70 34.85 21.25
N THR A 50 -16.93 35.36 20.04
CA THR A 50 -18.05 36.27 19.75
C THR A 50 -19.40 35.58 20.01
N PHE A 51 -19.52 34.30 19.64
CA PHE A 51 -20.72 33.50 19.90
C PHE A 51 -20.94 33.28 21.40
N ASP A 52 -19.89 32.97 22.16
CA ASP A 52 -19.97 32.83 23.63
C ASP A 52 -20.31 34.16 24.31
N GLN A 53 -19.77 35.28 23.82
CA GLN A 53 -20.17 36.61 24.29
C GLN A 53 -21.65 36.90 23.98
N ALA A 54 -22.15 36.49 22.81
CA ALA A 54 -23.56 36.62 22.45
C ALA A 54 -24.46 35.78 23.38
N LYS A 55 -24.06 34.55 23.71
CA LYS A 55 -24.76 33.69 24.69
C LYS A 55 -24.82 34.35 26.07
N LYS A 56 -23.69 34.87 26.57
CA LYS A 56 -23.62 35.59 27.85
C LYS A 56 -24.50 36.85 27.87
N ARG A 57 -24.55 37.60 26.76
CA ARG A 57 -25.43 38.78 26.62
C ARG A 57 -26.90 38.37 26.62
N PHE A 58 -27.24 37.28 25.94
CA PHE A 58 -28.60 36.73 25.94
C PHE A 58 -29.02 36.30 27.37
N ASP A 59 -28.17 35.54 28.07
CA ASP A 59 -28.42 35.13 29.46
C ASP A 59 -28.63 36.32 30.39
N ALA A 60 -27.81 37.37 30.26
CA ALA A 60 -27.91 38.57 31.07
C ALA A 60 -29.17 39.42 30.77
N ALA A 61 -29.71 39.34 29.54
CA ALA A 61 -30.86 40.11 29.10
C ALA A 61 -32.20 39.37 29.26
N TRP A 62 -32.18 38.05 29.46
CA TRP A 62 -33.38 37.23 29.58
C TRP A 62 -34.04 37.38 30.96
N ASN A 63 -35.32 37.78 30.98
CA ASN A 63 -36.07 38.01 32.21
C ASN A 63 -36.91 36.78 32.58
N HIS A 64 -36.74 36.29 33.80
CA HIS A 64 -37.11 34.95 34.23
C HIS A 64 -38.55 34.90 34.75
N GLN A 65 -39.40 34.04 34.19
CA GLN A 65 -40.62 33.61 34.88
C GLN A 65 -40.55 32.15 35.35
N ASP A 66 -39.82 31.25 34.67
CA ASP A 66 -39.80 29.81 35.02
C ASP A 66 -38.41 29.12 34.97
N GLY A 67 -37.29 29.85 34.84
CA GLY A 67 -35.94 29.30 35.04
C GLY A 67 -35.29 28.53 33.88
N ASP A 68 -35.98 28.30 32.77
CA ASP A 68 -35.42 27.68 31.55
C ASP A 68 -34.78 28.73 30.60
N HIS A 69 -33.63 28.40 29.97
CA HIS A 69 -33.00 29.19 28.89
C HIS A 69 -33.27 28.53 27.52
N PRO A 70 -34.47 28.66 26.93
CA PRO A 70 -34.91 27.82 25.80
C PRO A 70 -34.03 27.89 24.54
N ILE A 71 -33.24 28.97 24.37
CA ILE A 71 -32.36 29.15 23.22
C ILE A 71 -30.95 28.63 23.51
N ASN A 72 -30.33 29.02 24.63
CA ASN A 72 -28.98 28.58 24.99
C ASN A 72 -28.91 27.10 25.38
N ASP A 73 -30.00 26.56 25.94
CA ASP A 73 -30.13 25.14 26.31
C ASP A 73 -30.67 24.29 25.14
N SER A 74 -30.92 24.89 23.97
CA SER A 74 -31.36 24.14 22.81
C SER A 74 -30.26 23.20 22.31
N ALA A 75 -30.65 21.99 21.91
CA ALA A 75 -29.73 21.00 21.37
C ALA A 75 -28.93 21.53 20.17
N GLU A 76 -29.53 22.42 19.37
CA GLU A 76 -28.87 23.03 18.22
C GLU A 76 -27.80 24.06 18.64
N VAL A 77 -28.05 24.91 19.63
CA VAL A 77 -27.03 25.86 20.13
C VAL A 77 -25.90 25.14 20.85
N GLN A 78 -26.18 24.08 21.60
CA GLN A 78 -25.15 23.24 22.22
C GLN A 78 -24.29 22.52 21.15
N ARG A 79 -24.92 21.97 20.11
CA ARG A 79 -24.24 21.34 18.98
C ARG A 79 -23.33 22.33 18.24
N VAL A 80 -23.82 23.54 17.96
CA VAL A 80 -23.04 24.59 17.29
C VAL A 80 -21.90 25.09 18.17
N SER A 81 -22.12 25.28 19.47
CA SER A 81 -21.04 25.61 20.43
C SER A 81 -19.95 24.55 20.46
N GLN A 82 -20.31 23.27 20.50
CA GLN A 82 -19.35 22.17 20.49
C GLN A 82 -18.58 22.08 19.17
N ALA A 83 -19.26 22.27 18.03
CA ALA A 83 -18.65 22.24 16.70
C ALA A 83 -17.66 23.39 16.46
N LEU A 84 -18.00 24.63 16.86
CA LEU A 84 -17.09 25.77 16.77
C LEU A 84 -15.89 25.60 17.71
N GLY A 85 -16.13 25.09 18.92
CA GLY A 85 -15.07 24.76 19.87
C GLY A 85 -14.12 23.70 19.33
N SER A 86 -14.62 22.60 18.76
CA SER A 86 -13.78 21.54 18.19
C SER A 86 -12.99 22.02 16.97
N GLN A 87 -13.62 22.77 16.06
CA GLN A 87 -12.96 23.32 14.87
C GLN A 87 -11.86 24.33 15.23
N SER A 88 -12.05 25.13 16.29
CA SER A 88 -11.03 26.08 16.77
C SER A 88 -9.74 25.40 17.24
N LEU A 89 -9.81 24.12 17.63
CA LEU A 89 -8.66 23.31 18.04
C LEU A 89 -8.10 22.45 16.90
N GLN A 90 -8.95 21.96 15.99
CA GLN A 90 -8.55 21.09 14.88
C GLN A 90 -7.81 21.83 13.77
N LEU A 91 -8.28 23.02 13.36
CA LEU A 91 -7.67 23.76 12.23
C LEU A 91 -6.21 24.15 12.49
N PRO A 92 -5.81 24.68 13.66
CA PRO A 92 -4.40 24.93 13.94
C PRO A 92 -3.54 23.66 13.98
N LYS A 93 -4.13 22.51 14.37
CA LYS A 93 -3.41 21.23 14.43
C LYS A 93 -3.09 20.71 13.02
N ILE A 94 -4.06 20.78 12.10
CA ILE A 94 -3.86 20.52 10.67
C ILE A 94 -2.75 21.43 10.10
N GLY A 95 -2.78 22.72 10.44
CA GLY A 95 -1.72 23.66 10.07
C GLY A 95 -0.34 23.18 10.52
N SER A 96 -0.17 22.88 11.81
CA SER A 96 1.10 22.40 12.35
C SER A 96 1.56 21.07 11.73
N ASP A 97 0.65 20.15 11.43
CA ASP A 97 0.99 18.88 10.78
C ASP A 97 1.50 19.10 9.34
N LEU A 98 0.90 20.03 8.58
CA LEU A 98 1.38 20.44 7.26
C LEU A 98 2.75 21.14 7.34
N GLU A 99 2.99 22.02 8.32
CA GLU A 99 4.30 22.65 8.53
C GLU A 99 5.39 21.60 8.82
N ASN A 100 5.07 20.58 9.62
CA ASN A 100 6.00 19.49 9.92
C ASN A 100 6.35 18.69 8.66
N ILE A 101 5.37 18.41 7.78
CA ILE A 101 5.62 17.75 6.49
C ILE A 101 6.50 18.63 5.60
N ALA A 102 6.17 19.92 5.48
CA ALA A 102 6.93 20.88 4.69
C ALA A 102 8.39 20.97 5.17
N ALA A 103 8.61 21.06 6.48
CA ALA A 103 9.93 21.09 7.09
C ALA A 103 10.70 19.79 6.82
N ALA A 104 10.06 18.62 6.99
CA ALA A 104 10.68 17.34 6.72
C ALA A 104 11.09 17.19 5.24
N LEU A 105 10.26 17.65 4.29
CA LEU A 105 10.59 17.66 2.87
C LEU A 105 11.77 18.60 2.58
N ALA A 106 11.77 19.81 3.14
CA ALA A 106 12.85 20.77 2.95
C ALA A 106 14.18 20.25 3.50
N GLU A 107 14.16 19.59 4.67
CA GLU A 107 15.35 18.93 5.23
C GLU A 107 15.84 17.78 4.34
N ALA A 108 14.93 16.95 3.82
CA ALA A 108 15.27 15.87 2.92
C ALA A 108 15.88 16.39 1.61
N GLN A 109 15.31 17.46 1.05
CA GLN A 109 15.84 18.13 -0.14
C GLN A 109 17.24 18.71 0.09
N GLN A 110 17.47 19.33 1.25
CA GLN A 110 18.78 19.88 1.62
C GLN A 110 19.83 18.77 1.77
N ARG A 111 19.51 17.71 2.52
CA ARG A 111 20.43 16.59 2.74
C ARG A 111 20.71 15.83 1.45
N GLY A 112 19.67 15.56 0.65
CA GLY A 112 19.82 14.88 -0.65
C GLY A 112 20.68 15.67 -1.64
N SER A 113 20.51 16.98 -1.70
CA SER A 113 21.37 17.85 -2.52
C SER A 113 22.84 17.82 -2.06
N ALA A 114 23.08 17.83 -0.75
CA ALA A 114 24.43 17.77 -0.21
C ALA A 114 25.12 16.42 -0.47
N GLU A 115 24.37 15.32 -0.40
CA GLU A 115 24.83 13.96 -0.70
C GLU A 115 25.23 13.84 -2.18
N ILE A 116 24.34 14.22 -3.09
CA ILE A 116 24.61 14.18 -4.54
C ILE A 116 25.75 15.11 -4.95
N ALA A 117 25.88 16.28 -4.32
CA ALA A 117 27.00 17.18 -4.56
C ALA A 117 28.34 16.60 -4.07
N THR A 118 28.32 15.72 -3.07
CA THR A 118 29.52 15.03 -2.57
C THR A 118 29.89 13.89 -3.51
N LEU A 119 28.92 13.04 -3.87
CA LEU A 119 29.10 11.97 -4.87
C LEU A 119 29.68 12.52 -6.18
N ASN A 120 29.08 13.57 -6.75
CA ASN A 120 29.55 14.15 -8.01
C ASN A 120 31.00 14.64 -7.92
N ARG A 121 31.41 15.23 -6.79
CA ARG A 121 32.79 15.69 -6.59
C ARG A 121 33.77 14.52 -6.48
N GLN A 122 33.38 13.43 -5.84
CA GLN A 122 34.21 12.23 -5.73
C GLN A 122 34.39 11.57 -7.11
N LEU A 123 33.31 11.37 -7.85
CA LEU A 123 33.36 10.79 -9.20
C LEU A 123 34.18 11.66 -10.17
N GLU A 124 34.06 12.99 -10.11
CA GLU A 124 34.90 13.89 -10.92
C GLU A 124 36.39 13.79 -10.58
N LEU A 125 36.73 13.54 -9.30
CA LEU A 125 38.11 13.35 -8.89
C LEU A 125 38.66 12.01 -9.40
N LEU A 126 37.88 10.95 -9.27
CA LEU A 126 38.25 9.60 -9.72
C LEU A 126 38.40 9.54 -11.25
N ASP A 127 37.50 10.15 -12.03
CA ASP A 127 37.66 10.20 -13.51
C ASP A 127 38.93 10.96 -13.91
N LYS A 128 39.29 12.04 -13.20
CA LYS A 128 40.56 12.77 -13.44
C LYS A 128 41.77 11.88 -13.16
N ILE A 129 41.74 11.08 -12.10
CA ILE A 129 42.82 10.12 -11.77
C ILE A 129 42.93 9.07 -12.87
N VAL A 130 41.80 8.48 -13.30
CA VAL A 130 41.76 7.47 -14.36
C VAL A 130 42.29 8.04 -15.67
N VAL A 131 41.86 9.23 -16.08
CA VAL A 131 42.32 9.89 -17.32
C VAL A 131 43.82 10.20 -17.26
N ALA A 132 44.33 10.68 -16.12
CA ALA A 132 45.75 10.94 -15.94
C ALA A 132 46.57 9.65 -16.04
N ALA A 133 46.17 8.59 -15.33
CA ALA A 133 46.84 7.29 -15.37
C ALA A 133 46.81 6.66 -16.77
N GLN A 134 45.69 6.78 -17.49
CA GLN A 134 45.56 6.32 -18.88
C GLN A 134 46.49 7.08 -19.83
N LYS A 135 46.69 8.38 -19.60
CA LYS A 135 47.62 9.19 -20.38
C LYS A 135 49.07 8.79 -20.11
N ASP A 136 49.43 8.59 -18.86
CA ASP A 136 50.78 8.18 -18.48
C ASP A 136 51.11 6.79 -19.05
N LEU A 137 50.13 5.86 -19.10
CA LEU A 137 50.29 4.54 -19.73
C LEU A 137 50.68 4.55 -21.22
N GLN A 138 50.49 5.69 -21.92
CA GLN A 138 50.85 5.86 -23.32
C GLN A 138 52.34 6.17 -23.52
N ASP A 139 53.11 6.43 -22.45
CA ASP A 139 54.56 6.60 -22.57
C ASP A 139 55.22 5.27 -22.97
N GLY A 140 55.96 5.30 -24.09
CA GLY A 140 56.68 4.14 -24.63
C GLY A 140 57.91 3.75 -23.80
N ASN A 141 58.38 4.60 -22.89
CA ASN A 141 59.56 4.33 -22.04
C ASN A 141 59.21 3.79 -20.65
N LEU A 142 57.93 3.51 -20.40
CA LEU A 142 57.43 3.12 -19.08
C LEU A 142 57.85 1.68 -18.74
N ASP A 143 58.53 1.49 -17.61
CA ASP A 143 58.93 0.16 -17.14
C ASP A 143 57.72 -0.70 -16.71
N GLU A 144 57.93 -2.02 -16.63
CA GLU A 144 56.86 -2.98 -16.32
C GLU A 144 56.21 -2.74 -14.95
N LYS A 145 56.99 -2.30 -13.96
CA LYS A 145 56.51 -2.06 -12.60
C LYS A 145 55.61 -0.82 -12.55
N SER A 146 56.04 0.26 -13.16
CA SER A 146 55.28 1.50 -13.31
C SER A 146 53.99 1.26 -14.12
N ARG A 147 54.07 0.42 -15.16
CA ARG A 147 52.90 0.05 -15.97
C ARG A 147 51.87 -0.72 -15.14
N HIS A 148 52.34 -1.69 -14.37
CA HIS A 148 51.48 -2.45 -13.47
C HIS A 148 50.82 -1.54 -12.41
N ALA A 149 51.60 -0.66 -11.78
CA ALA A 149 51.08 0.27 -10.79
C ALA A 149 49.98 1.21 -11.34
N LEU A 150 50.14 1.73 -12.56
CA LEU A 150 49.12 2.55 -13.22
C LEU A 150 47.86 1.76 -13.57
N LEU A 151 48.00 0.50 -14.00
CA LEU A 151 46.85 -0.37 -14.25
C LEU A 151 46.08 -0.66 -12.96
N THR A 152 46.78 -1.00 -11.87
CA THR A 152 46.16 -1.19 -10.55
C THR A 152 45.46 0.08 -10.07
N LEU A 153 46.08 1.25 -10.22
CA LEU A 153 45.45 2.53 -9.86
C LEU A 153 44.14 2.79 -10.63
N ILE A 154 44.08 2.41 -11.91
CA ILE A 154 42.85 2.52 -12.72
C ILE A 154 41.78 1.54 -12.25
N GLU A 155 42.17 0.32 -11.89
CA GLU A 155 41.24 -0.69 -11.36
C GLU A 155 40.68 -0.27 -10.00
N ASP A 156 41.54 0.18 -9.09
CA ASP A 156 41.16 0.66 -7.76
C ASP A 156 40.23 1.89 -7.86
N ALA A 157 40.58 2.88 -8.69
CA ALA A 157 39.75 4.08 -8.87
C ALA A 157 38.35 3.74 -9.43
N LYS A 158 38.24 2.75 -10.32
CA LYS A 158 36.93 2.28 -10.83
C LYS A 158 36.13 1.50 -9.80
N ALA A 159 36.79 0.76 -8.92
CA ALA A 159 36.13 0.11 -7.80
C ALA A 159 35.59 1.16 -6.82
N ASP A 160 36.38 2.18 -6.50
CA ASP A 160 35.98 3.31 -5.67
C ASP A 160 34.77 4.06 -6.28
N GLU A 161 34.74 4.28 -7.60
CA GLU A 161 33.59 4.89 -8.29
C GLU A 161 32.29 4.10 -8.05
N ALA A 162 32.36 2.77 -8.08
CA ALA A 162 31.19 1.91 -7.87
C ALA A 162 30.79 1.85 -6.39
N ASP A 163 31.76 1.90 -5.47
CA ASP A 163 31.53 1.92 -4.04
C ASP A 163 30.89 3.25 -3.60
N ASP A 164 31.40 4.40 -4.07
CA ASP A 164 30.84 5.72 -3.78
C ASP A 164 29.37 5.84 -4.23
N VAL A 165 29.01 5.28 -5.39
CA VAL A 165 27.62 5.28 -5.88
C VAL A 165 26.72 4.37 -5.03
N ARG A 166 27.23 3.23 -4.54
CA ARG A 166 26.50 2.35 -3.62
C ARG A 166 26.26 3.02 -2.27
N ASP A 167 27.26 3.69 -1.72
CA ASP A 167 27.15 4.40 -0.46
C ASP A 167 26.16 5.57 -0.56
N ALA A 168 26.26 6.37 -1.63
CA ALA A 168 25.31 7.45 -1.89
C ALA A 168 23.87 6.91 -2.07
N LEU A 169 23.68 5.76 -2.72
CA LEU A 169 22.38 5.12 -2.84
C LEU A 169 21.80 4.71 -1.48
N VAL A 170 22.62 4.18 -0.57
CA VAL A 170 22.20 3.86 0.81
C VAL A 170 21.79 5.14 1.55
N GLN A 171 22.59 6.20 1.47
CA GLN A 171 22.27 7.49 2.11
C GLN A 171 20.99 8.12 1.53
N MET A 172 20.82 8.10 0.21
CA MET A 172 19.62 8.63 -0.44
C MET A 172 18.36 7.84 -0.07
N ARG A 173 18.46 6.51 0.06
CA ARG A 173 17.36 5.67 0.56
C ARG A 173 17.01 6.00 2.01
N LEU A 174 18.01 6.24 2.87
CA LEU A 174 17.80 6.64 4.26
C LEU A 174 17.12 8.01 4.35
N ILE A 175 17.59 9.01 3.60
CA ILE A 175 17.00 10.35 3.55
C ILE A 175 15.53 10.27 3.11
N ARG A 176 15.25 9.53 2.04
CA ARG A 176 13.88 9.31 1.55
C ARG A 176 13.02 8.55 2.55
N GLY A 177 13.58 7.54 3.23
CA GLY A 177 12.86 6.77 4.23
C GLY A 177 12.47 7.59 5.47
N ILE A 178 13.37 8.46 5.95
CA ILE A 178 13.08 9.39 7.05
C ILE A 178 11.96 10.35 6.64
N TYR A 179 12.06 10.96 5.45
CA TYR A 179 11.03 11.84 4.95
C TYR A 179 9.68 11.13 4.81
N ALA A 180 9.64 9.95 4.18
CA ALA A 180 8.42 9.17 4.00
C ALA A 180 7.76 8.81 5.33
N SER A 181 8.56 8.52 6.36
CA SER A 181 8.05 8.26 7.72
C SER A 181 7.39 9.50 8.33
N SER A 182 8.01 10.67 8.17
CA SER A 182 7.45 11.95 8.62
C SER A 182 6.21 12.36 7.84
N LEU A 183 6.22 12.16 6.51
CA LEU A 183 5.08 12.40 5.63
C LEU A 183 3.89 11.56 6.09
N HIS A 184 4.06 10.24 6.20
CA HIS A 184 2.98 9.33 6.64
C HIS A 184 2.45 9.71 8.03
N ALA A 185 3.32 9.98 9.00
CA ALA A 185 2.88 10.40 10.34
C ALA A 185 2.05 11.68 10.29
N GLY A 186 2.45 12.63 9.44
CA GLY A 186 1.69 13.83 9.14
C GLY A 186 0.35 13.52 8.47
N GLU A 187 0.34 12.76 7.38
CA GLU A 187 -0.88 12.34 6.65
C GLU A 187 -1.89 11.61 7.57
N ALA A 188 -1.41 10.74 8.45
CA ALA A 188 -2.26 10.04 9.42
C ALA A 188 -2.85 11.01 10.46
N SER A 189 -2.09 12.02 10.90
CA SER A 189 -2.59 13.06 11.81
C SER A 189 -3.58 13.99 11.11
N LEU A 190 -3.31 14.36 9.86
CA LEU A 190 -4.20 15.12 9.00
C LEU A 190 -5.54 14.41 8.79
N ALA A 191 -5.50 13.13 8.40
CA ALA A 191 -6.70 12.31 8.23
C ALA A 191 -7.49 12.18 9.54
N LYS A 192 -6.80 11.97 10.67
CA LYS A 192 -7.41 11.94 12.01
C LYS A 192 -8.11 13.25 12.37
N ASP A 193 -7.58 14.38 11.91
CA ASP A 193 -8.16 15.70 12.14
C ASP A 193 -9.18 16.12 11.06
N GLY A 194 -9.43 15.26 10.07
CA GLY A 194 -10.45 15.44 9.04
C GLY A 194 -9.97 16.20 7.78
N TYR A 195 -8.67 16.27 7.54
CA TYR A 195 -8.08 16.83 6.31
C TYR A 195 -7.62 15.72 5.35
N ASP A 196 -7.93 15.84 4.05
CA ASP A 196 -7.50 14.88 3.02
C ASP A 196 -6.00 15.02 2.68
N PRO A 197 -5.17 14.00 2.99
CA PRO A 197 -3.76 14.01 2.63
C PRO A 197 -3.51 14.11 1.12
N ALA A 198 -4.45 13.67 0.27
CA ALA A 198 -4.31 13.79 -1.18
C ALA A 198 -4.22 15.24 -1.67
N GLY A 199 -4.61 16.22 -0.84
CA GLY A 199 -4.47 17.64 -1.12
C GLY A 199 -3.02 18.13 -1.27
N ILE A 200 -2.02 17.34 -0.86
CA ILE A 200 -0.59 17.73 -0.96
C ILE A 200 0.25 16.82 -1.88
N TRP A 201 -0.31 15.79 -2.52
CA TRP A 201 0.43 14.83 -3.35
C TRP A 201 1.18 15.44 -4.54
N ALA A 202 0.72 16.60 -5.03
CA ALA A 202 1.42 17.31 -6.10
C ALA A 202 2.70 18.00 -5.61
N ASP A 203 2.81 18.21 -4.29
CA ASP A 203 3.80 19.06 -3.63
C ASP A 203 4.67 18.31 -2.63
N ASP A 204 4.36 17.07 -2.29
CA ASP A 204 5.05 16.27 -1.26
C ASP A 204 6.19 15.40 -1.81
N ALA A 205 6.59 15.60 -3.06
CA ALA A 205 7.58 14.75 -3.74
C ALA A 205 7.16 13.27 -3.88
N HIS A 206 5.85 12.99 -3.91
CA HIS A 206 5.32 11.69 -4.34
C HIS A 206 5.93 11.31 -5.70
N GLU A 207 6.36 10.05 -5.86
CA GLU A 207 6.89 9.57 -7.14
C GLU A 207 5.83 9.82 -8.23
N SER A 208 6.12 10.75 -9.13
CA SER A 208 5.37 10.91 -10.36
C SER A 208 5.79 9.76 -11.26
N PHE A 209 5.07 8.65 -11.14
CA PHE A 209 4.90 7.75 -12.27
C PHE A 209 4.52 8.66 -13.44
N GLY A 210 5.35 8.67 -14.49
CA GLY A 210 5.17 9.54 -15.65
C GLY A 210 3.70 9.58 -16.07
N PRO A 211 3.23 10.70 -16.63
CA PRO A 211 1.83 11.11 -16.60
C PRO A 211 0.93 9.90 -16.70
N ALA A 212 0.24 9.60 -15.59
CA ALA A 212 -0.79 8.58 -15.60
C ALA A 212 -1.63 8.86 -16.85
N PRO A 213 -2.02 7.85 -17.63
CA PRO A 213 -3.27 8.01 -18.32
C PRO A 213 -4.28 8.28 -17.20
N MET A 214 -4.60 9.54 -16.95
CA MET A 214 -5.94 9.87 -16.52
C MET A 214 -6.78 9.13 -17.55
N ASN A 215 -7.48 8.08 -17.11
CA ASN A 215 -8.53 7.50 -17.90
C ASN A 215 -9.61 8.59 -17.98
N THR A 216 -9.39 9.55 -18.86
CA THR A 216 -10.34 10.56 -19.31
C THR A 216 -11.36 9.93 -20.26
N GLY A 217 -11.58 8.62 -20.15
CA GLY A 217 -12.87 8.06 -20.51
C GLY A 217 -13.88 8.69 -19.57
N GLY A 218 -14.71 9.60 -20.08
CA GLY A 218 -15.87 10.14 -19.36
C GLY A 218 -16.87 9.04 -19.03
N GLY A 219 -16.52 8.18 -18.07
CA GLY A 219 -17.30 7.05 -17.60
C GLY A 219 -17.89 7.36 -16.23
N LYS A 220 -19.17 7.00 -16.05
CA LYS A 220 -19.96 7.20 -14.83
C LYS A 220 -19.59 6.24 -13.67
N GLY A 221 -18.38 5.68 -13.65
CA GLY A 221 -17.98 4.60 -12.75
C GLY A 221 -16.77 4.96 -11.87
N PRO A 222 -16.47 4.15 -10.84
CA PRO A 222 -15.32 4.41 -9.97
C PRO A 222 -14.00 4.34 -10.76
N ARG A 223 -12.99 5.06 -10.27
CA ARG A 223 -11.64 5.06 -10.85
C ARG A 223 -10.57 5.10 -9.76
N ILE A 224 -9.44 4.46 -10.00
CA ILE A 224 -8.25 4.57 -9.14
C ILE A 224 -7.49 5.85 -9.54
N ASP A 225 -7.24 6.72 -8.58
CA ASP A 225 -6.48 7.96 -8.74
C ASP A 225 -4.98 7.68 -8.60
N GLY A 226 -4.39 7.11 -9.66
CA GLY A 226 -2.95 6.93 -9.76
C GLY A 226 -2.39 5.68 -9.06
N PRO A 227 -1.05 5.57 -8.99
CA PRO A 227 -0.36 4.50 -8.26
C PRO A 227 -0.63 4.61 -6.76
N ALA A 228 -0.26 3.58 -6.01
CA ALA A 228 -0.27 3.65 -4.56
C ALA A 228 0.95 4.41 -4.03
N THR A 229 0.84 4.93 -2.81
CA THR A 229 1.93 5.58 -2.09
C THR A 229 3.12 4.63 -1.92
N PRO A 230 4.37 5.12 -1.85
CA PRO A 230 5.53 4.25 -1.67
C PRO A 230 5.36 3.27 -0.50
N PRO A 231 5.53 1.95 -0.70
CA PRO A 231 5.31 0.98 0.36
C PRO A 231 6.23 1.21 1.57
N LEU A 232 5.65 1.26 2.77
CA LEU A 232 6.34 1.42 4.04
C LEU A 232 6.40 0.10 4.79
N MET A 233 7.60 -0.36 5.14
CA MET A 233 7.78 -1.61 5.90
C MET A 233 7.03 -1.56 7.25
N GLU A 234 6.27 -2.61 7.57
CA GLU A 234 5.57 -2.76 8.84
C GLU A 234 6.57 -3.05 9.97
N GLY A 235 7.16 -1.98 10.51
CA GLY A 235 8.11 -2.06 11.63
C GLY A 235 9.46 -2.69 11.27
N VAL A 236 10.19 -3.15 12.28
CA VAL A 236 11.46 -3.87 12.10
C VAL A 236 11.16 -5.33 11.77
N ASN A 237 11.74 -5.88 10.71
CA ASN A 237 11.67 -7.32 10.45
C ASN A 237 12.27 -8.09 11.64
N SER A 238 11.38 -8.64 12.46
CA SER A 238 11.74 -9.43 13.64
C SER A 238 11.90 -10.91 13.31
N GLY A 239 11.59 -11.30 12.07
CA GLY A 239 11.41 -12.67 11.62
C GLY A 239 10.22 -13.37 12.28
N GLN A 240 9.35 -12.63 12.97
CA GLN A 240 8.16 -13.13 13.67
C GLN A 240 6.86 -12.62 13.04
N GLN A 241 6.95 -11.89 11.92
CA GLN A 241 5.78 -11.42 11.19
C GLN A 241 5.16 -12.57 10.40
N ASP A 242 3.83 -12.61 10.38
CA ASP A 242 3.09 -13.46 9.46
C ASP A 242 3.28 -12.95 8.02
N ASP A 243 3.42 -13.89 7.11
CA ASP A 243 3.85 -13.66 5.74
C ASP A 243 2.74 -13.09 4.84
N LEU A 244 1.47 -13.30 5.20
CA LEU A 244 0.31 -12.90 4.40
C LEU A 244 -0.63 -11.92 5.10
N ASP A 245 -1.15 -12.27 6.28
CA ASP A 245 -2.22 -11.56 6.99
C ASP A 245 -3.35 -11.09 6.09
N VAL A 246 -3.94 -12.04 5.37
CA VAL A 246 -5.16 -11.77 4.60
C VAL A 246 -6.25 -11.31 5.57
N THR A 247 -6.96 -10.23 5.21
CA THR A 247 -7.90 -9.57 6.13
C THR A 247 -9.19 -9.15 5.46
N ILE A 248 -10.17 -8.74 6.27
CA ILE A 248 -11.36 -8.01 5.84
C ILE A 248 -11.17 -6.55 6.28
N PRO A 249 -11.33 -5.56 5.37
CA PRO A 249 -11.05 -4.17 5.67
C PRO A 249 -11.72 -3.68 6.96
N GLY A 250 -10.94 -3.07 7.86
CA GLY A 250 -11.43 -2.44 9.09
C GLY A 250 -11.85 -3.38 10.23
N THR A 251 -11.71 -4.70 10.06
CA THR A 251 -12.14 -5.68 11.08
C THR A 251 -11.06 -6.02 12.11
N GLY A 252 -9.79 -5.78 11.79
CA GLY A 252 -8.66 -6.24 12.58
C GLY A 252 -8.38 -7.74 12.49
N ILE A 253 -9.11 -8.49 11.65
CA ILE A 253 -8.82 -9.90 11.37
C ILE A 253 -7.47 -10.02 10.66
N ALA A 254 -6.68 -11.05 10.96
CA ALA A 254 -5.47 -11.37 10.23
C ALA A 254 -5.37 -12.88 10.05
N LEU A 255 -5.30 -13.34 8.79
CA LEU A 255 -5.10 -14.74 8.45
C LEU A 255 -3.69 -14.91 7.89
N GLY A 256 -2.75 -15.33 8.74
CA GLY A 256 -1.35 -15.55 8.43
C GLY A 256 -1.08 -16.89 7.73
N GLY A 257 -0.06 -16.93 6.88
CA GLY A 257 0.44 -18.16 6.25
C GLY A 257 1.47 -18.87 7.12
N ASP A 258 2.36 -19.67 6.52
CA ASP A 258 3.22 -20.59 7.26
C ASP A 258 4.15 -19.91 8.27
N GLY A 259 4.42 -18.60 8.09
CA GLY A 259 5.29 -17.82 8.97
C GLY A 259 6.64 -18.50 9.23
N LYS A 260 7.27 -18.19 10.38
CA LYS A 260 8.52 -18.83 10.83
C LYS A 260 8.30 -20.17 11.53
N ASP A 261 7.17 -20.33 12.19
CA ASP A 261 6.85 -21.54 12.96
C ASP A 261 6.39 -22.71 12.08
N GLY A 262 6.27 -22.47 10.77
CA GLY A 262 5.92 -23.48 9.76
C GLY A 262 4.47 -23.91 9.82
N TYR A 263 3.57 -23.11 10.39
CA TYR A 263 2.13 -23.36 10.37
C TYR A 263 1.33 -22.05 10.43
N PRO A 264 0.23 -21.91 9.66
CA PRO A 264 -0.68 -20.76 9.66
C PRO A 264 -1.17 -20.32 11.04
N HIS A 265 -0.97 -19.06 11.40
CA HIS A 265 -1.60 -18.43 12.55
C HIS A 265 -2.76 -17.52 12.11
N ILE A 266 -3.80 -17.41 12.93
CA ILE A 266 -4.91 -16.50 12.68
C ILE A 266 -5.21 -15.68 13.93
N HIS A 267 -5.59 -14.44 13.71
CA HIS A 267 -6.16 -13.54 14.70
C HIS A 267 -7.55 -13.12 14.24
N VAL A 268 -8.56 -13.47 15.05
CA VAL A 268 -9.96 -13.07 14.87
C VAL A 268 -10.39 -12.36 16.15
N PRO A 269 -10.49 -11.02 16.16
CA PRO A 269 -10.78 -10.25 17.36
C PRO A 269 -12.01 -10.75 18.12
N GLY A 270 -11.82 -11.06 19.40
CA GLY A 270 -12.88 -11.55 20.29
C GLY A 270 -13.32 -13.00 20.06
N VAL A 271 -12.73 -13.72 19.11
CA VAL A 271 -13.09 -15.11 18.79
C VAL A 271 -11.92 -16.08 19.02
N TYR A 272 -10.79 -15.87 18.34
CA TYR A 272 -9.66 -16.79 18.37
C TYR A 272 -8.34 -16.09 18.04
N ASP A 273 -7.27 -16.48 18.72
CA ASP A 273 -5.91 -16.02 18.45
C ASP A 273 -4.95 -17.20 18.64
N GLY A 274 -4.27 -17.60 17.57
CA GLY A 274 -3.30 -18.69 17.60
C GLY A 274 -3.24 -19.50 16.32
N LYS A 275 -2.71 -20.71 16.43
CA LYS A 275 -2.55 -21.65 15.31
C LYS A 275 -3.90 -21.90 14.64
N ASN A 276 -3.97 -21.77 13.32
CA ASN A 276 -5.21 -21.92 12.56
C ASN A 276 -5.92 -23.24 12.94
N PRO A 277 -7.12 -23.16 13.55
CA PRO A 277 -7.78 -24.31 14.15
C PRO A 277 -8.57 -25.14 13.14
N LEU A 278 -8.56 -24.76 11.85
CA LEU A 278 -9.26 -25.49 10.80
C LEU A 278 -8.76 -26.95 10.74
N PRO A 279 -9.64 -27.96 10.93
CA PRO A 279 -9.26 -29.35 10.88
C PRO A 279 -8.79 -29.73 9.47
N VAL A 280 -7.57 -30.26 9.39
CA VAL A 280 -6.93 -30.74 8.16
C VAL A 280 -6.38 -32.16 8.38
N PRO A 281 -6.20 -32.97 7.32
CA PRO A 281 -5.55 -34.27 7.46
C PRO A 281 -4.14 -34.17 8.03
N ASP A 282 -3.68 -35.24 8.70
CA ASP A 282 -2.30 -35.31 9.21
C ASP A 282 -1.28 -35.05 8.09
N GLY A 283 -0.33 -34.16 8.36
CA GLY A 283 0.68 -33.75 7.38
C GLY A 283 0.22 -32.66 6.40
N TYR A 284 -0.97 -32.06 6.61
CA TYR A 284 -1.47 -30.91 5.84
C TYR A 284 -1.56 -29.64 6.69
N ARG A 285 -1.75 -28.52 6.00
CA ARG A 285 -1.96 -27.19 6.61
C ARG A 285 -3.00 -26.37 5.84
N PRO A 286 -3.74 -25.49 6.53
CA PRO A 286 -4.72 -24.58 5.93
C PRO A 286 -4.10 -23.22 5.58
N LEU A 287 -3.55 -23.07 4.38
CA LEU A 287 -2.98 -21.80 3.91
C LEU A 287 -4.10 -20.81 3.55
N PRO A 288 -4.13 -19.59 4.10
CA PRO A 288 -5.13 -18.61 3.72
C PRO A 288 -4.92 -18.14 2.29
N THR A 289 -6.03 -17.91 1.59
CA THR A 289 -6.06 -17.51 0.18
C THR A 289 -6.87 -16.24 -0.07
N GLY A 290 -7.75 -15.89 0.87
CA GLY A 290 -8.69 -14.79 0.71
C GLY A 290 -9.66 -14.70 1.88
N THR A 291 -10.48 -13.67 1.82
CA THR A 291 -11.56 -13.39 2.77
C THR A 291 -12.80 -12.94 2.01
N ALA A 292 -13.95 -12.93 2.69
CA ALA A 292 -15.15 -12.27 2.20
C ALA A 292 -16.03 -11.78 3.33
N THR A 293 -16.80 -10.72 3.07
CA THR A 293 -17.93 -10.29 3.92
C THR A 293 -19.24 -10.83 3.33
N GLY A 294 -20.05 -11.45 4.18
CA GLY A 294 -21.38 -11.98 3.85
C GLY A 294 -22.50 -10.94 3.89
N PRO A 295 -23.72 -11.33 3.47
CA PRO A 295 -24.89 -10.45 3.39
C PRO A 295 -25.32 -9.81 4.72
N ASN A 296 -25.03 -10.44 5.86
CA ASN A 296 -25.41 -9.97 7.19
C ASN A 296 -24.19 -9.55 8.03
N GLY A 297 -23.04 -9.31 7.39
CA GLY A 297 -21.79 -8.99 8.08
C GLY A 297 -21.02 -10.21 8.58
N GLU A 298 -21.35 -11.42 8.11
CA GLU A 298 -20.54 -12.61 8.37
C GLU A 298 -19.14 -12.42 7.79
N HIS A 299 -18.13 -12.96 8.46
CA HIS A 299 -16.74 -12.89 8.02
C HIS A 299 -16.28 -14.29 7.61
N TYR A 300 -15.89 -14.45 6.35
CA TYR A 300 -15.47 -15.75 5.82
C TYR A 300 -13.97 -15.78 5.57
N GLY A 301 -13.33 -16.88 5.97
CA GLY A 301 -11.93 -17.20 5.65
C GLY A 301 -11.87 -18.27 4.56
N PHE A 302 -10.94 -18.11 3.62
CA PHE A 302 -10.79 -18.98 2.44
C PHE A 302 -9.41 -19.64 2.50
N TYR A 303 -9.35 -20.97 2.40
CA TYR A 303 -8.13 -21.73 2.61
C TYR A 303 -7.84 -22.76 1.51
N ALA A 304 -6.57 -22.87 1.14
CA ALA A 304 -6.03 -24.02 0.43
C ALA A 304 -5.54 -25.05 1.46
N ILE A 305 -5.94 -26.32 1.29
CA ILE A 305 -5.45 -27.41 2.14
C ILE A 305 -4.28 -28.10 1.44
N VAL A 306 -3.08 -27.87 1.96
CA VAL A 306 -1.82 -28.19 1.26
C VAL A 306 -0.95 -29.11 2.13
N PRO A 307 -0.33 -30.16 1.57
CA PRO A 307 0.55 -31.03 2.34
C PRO A 307 1.88 -30.35 2.65
N TYR A 308 2.45 -30.63 3.82
CA TYR A 308 3.82 -30.22 4.19
C TYR A 308 4.89 -30.80 3.30
N GLN A 309 4.67 -32.03 2.85
CA GLN A 309 5.62 -32.78 2.04
C GLN A 309 4.97 -33.25 0.75
N THR A 310 5.75 -33.28 -0.32
CA THR A 310 5.39 -33.94 -1.56
C THR A 310 5.34 -35.47 -1.36
N PRO A 311 4.73 -36.24 -2.29
CA PRO A 311 4.62 -37.70 -2.15
C PRO A 311 5.95 -38.46 -2.02
N ASP A 312 7.06 -37.86 -2.44
CA ASP A 312 8.44 -38.36 -2.31
C ASP A 312 9.14 -37.90 -1.00
N GLY A 313 8.43 -37.20 -0.10
CA GLY A 313 8.90 -36.81 1.22
C GLY A 313 9.72 -35.50 1.25
N GLN A 314 9.85 -34.79 0.14
CA GLN A 314 10.51 -33.47 0.10
C GLN A 314 9.59 -32.38 0.64
N LYS A 315 10.15 -31.22 1.05
CA LYS A 315 9.36 -30.06 1.44
C LYS A 315 8.48 -29.63 0.27
N ASN A 316 7.19 -29.43 0.51
CA ASN A 316 6.29 -28.93 -0.52
C ASN A 316 6.43 -27.42 -0.66
N GLU A 317 6.94 -26.99 -1.81
CA GLU A 317 7.10 -25.59 -2.22
C GLU A 317 5.91 -25.09 -3.07
N HIS A 318 4.90 -25.93 -3.30
CA HIS A 318 3.65 -25.52 -3.93
C HIS A 318 2.61 -25.14 -2.88
N TYR A 319 2.22 -23.87 -2.89
CA TYR A 319 1.35 -23.24 -1.90
C TYR A 319 -0.13 -23.18 -2.32
N THR A 320 -0.51 -23.86 -3.40
CA THR A 320 -1.86 -23.82 -3.95
C THR A 320 -2.54 -25.19 -3.94
N ALA A 321 -3.88 -25.18 -3.90
CA ALA A 321 -4.72 -26.35 -4.05
C ALA A 321 -5.81 -26.04 -5.08
N PRO A 322 -6.31 -27.03 -5.85
CA PRO A 322 -7.33 -26.80 -6.89
C PRO A 322 -8.70 -26.36 -6.35
N ASP A 323 -8.94 -26.60 -5.06
CA ASP A 323 -10.18 -26.29 -4.35
C ASP A 323 -9.90 -25.30 -3.21
N THR A 324 -10.90 -24.48 -2.88
CA THR A 324 -10.84 -23.56 -1.73
C THR A 324 -11.85 -23.95 -0.66
N VAL A 325 -11.40 -24.19 0.58
CA VAL A 325 -12.25 -24.42 1.74
C VAL A 325 -12.70 -23.09 2.32
N VAL A 326 -13.99 -22.94 2.61
CA VAL A 326 -14.57 -21.74 3.21
C VAL A 326 -15.02 -22.02 4.64
N VAL A 327 -14.67 -21.15 5.57
CA VAL A 327 -15.07 -21.20 6.98
C VAL A 327 -15.79 -19.91 7.37
N ASP A 328 -16.69 -19.99 8.35
CA ASP A 328 -17.15 -18.82 9.09
C ASP A 328 -16.11 -18.50 10.16
N LEU A 329 -15.58 -17.28 10.18
CA LEU A 329 -14.57 -16.89 11.17
C LEU A 329 -15.15 -16.71 12.57
N ALA A 330 -16.47 -16.73 12.75
CA ALA A 330 -17.10 -16.91 14.07
C ALA A 330 -16.90 -18.34 14.62
N HIS A 331 -16.64 -19.31 13.74
CA HIS A 331 -16.41 -20.73 14.04
C HIS A 331 -15.23 -21.27 13.21
N PRO A 332 -14.00 -20.77 13.43
CA PRO A 332 -12.87 -21.00 12.53
C PRO A 332 -12.37 -22.46 12.52
N ASP A 333 -12.82 -23.28 13.47
CA ASP A 333 -12.56 -24.72 13.58
C ASP A 333 -13.54 -25.59 12.76
N THR A 334 -14.53 -24.98 12.11
CA THR A 334 -15.60 -25.71 11.43
C THR A 334 -15.70 -25.31 9.94
N PRO A 335 -15.37 -26.21 8.99
CA PRO A 335 -15.53 -25.92 7.57
C PRO A 335 -17.01 -25.81 7.20
N LEU A 336 -17.38 -24.76 6.46
CA LEU A 336 -18.75 -24.59 5.96
C LEU A 336 -18.98 -25.43 4.70
N TYR A 337 -18.08 -25.31 3.72
CA TYR A 337 -18.10 -26.00 2.42
C TYR A 337 -16.78 -25.80 1.67
N THR A 338 -16.69 -26.38 0.47
CA THR A 338 -15.53 -26.26 -0.43
C THR A 338 -15.97 -25.78 -1.80
N LEU A 339 -15.33 -24.73 -2.31
CA LEU A 339 -15.44 -24.27 -3.69
C LEU A 339 -14.60 -25.19 -4.57
N LYS A 340 -15.28 -26.01 -5.38
CA LYS A 340 -14.63 -27.00 -6.25
C LYS A 340 -14.12 -26.36 -7.54
N GLY A 341 -12.84 -26.57 -7.84
CA GLY A 341 -12.19 -26.09 -9.07
C GLY A 341 -11.94 -24.58 -9.10
N ILE A 342 -11.98 -23.91 -7.95
CA ILE A 342 -11.60 -22.51 -7.79
C ILE A 342 -10.51 -22.46 -6.72
N SER A 343 -9.31 -22.09 -7.13
CA SER A 343 -8.14 -21.95 -6.27
C SER A 343 -7.87 -20.48 -5.93
N GLN A 344 -7.10 -20.23 -4.86
CA GLN A 344 -6.66 -18.89 -4.44
C GLN A 344 -7.82 -17.87 -4.36
N ALA A 345 -8.94 -18.28 -3.78
CA ALA A 345 -10.17 -17.52 -3.89
C ALA A 345 -10.34 -16.46 -2.79
N SER A 346 -10.94 -15.33 -3.16
CA SER A 346 -11.49 -14.30 -2.26
C SER A 346 -12.91 -13.95 -2.71
N GLY A 347 -13.66 -13.19 -1.90
CA GLY A 347 -15.03 -12.84 -2.27
C GLY A 347 -15.54 -11.53 -1.70
N ALA A 348 -16.63 -11.05 -2.30
CA ALA A 348 -17.36 -9.88 -1.85
C ALA A 348 -18.87 -10.11 -2.04
N TYR A 349 -19.67 -9.62 -1.11
CA TYR A 349 -21.12 -9.62 -1.26
C TYR A 349 -21.57 -8.45 -2.15
N ASP A 350 -22.41 -8.74 -3.15
CA ASP A 350 -23.10 -7.75 -3.95
C ASP A 350 -24.51 -7.51 -3.39
N PRO A 351 -24.77 -6.38 -2.70
CA PRO A 351 -26.09 -6.08 -2.16
C PRO A 351 -27.14 -5.80 -3.25
N GLN A 352 -26.73 -5.42 -4.47
CA GLN A 352 -27.69 -5.12 -5.55
C GLN A 352 -28.29 -6.40 -6.12
N SER A 353 -27.46 -7.40 -6.39
CA SER A 353 -27.93 -8.70 -6.90
C SER A 353 -28.26 -9.71 -5.80
N GLY A 354 -27.83 -9.44 -4.56
CA GLY A 354 -27.98 -10.32 -3.41
C GLY A 354 -27.08 -11.56 -3.49
N ARG A 355 -25.96 -11.49 -4.21
CA ARG A 355 -25.09 -12.63 -4.52
C ARG A 355 -23.71 -12.46 -3.94
N MET A 356 -23.02 -13.56 -3.68
CA MET A 356 -21.58 -13.53 -3.49
C MET A 356 -20.89 -13.53 -4.84
N ILE A 357 -19.90 -12.66 -4.97
CA ILE A 357 -18.97 -12.60 -6.08
C ILE A 357 -17.66 -13.19 -5.60
N ILE A 358 -17.14 -14.16 -6.35
CA ILE A 358 -15.92 -14.88 -6.02
C ILE A 358 -14.89 -14.61 -7.10
N MET A 359 -13.70 -14.18 -6.68
CA MET A 359 -12.52 -14.09 -7.53
C MET A 359 -11.56 -15.22 -7.16
N GLY A 360 -10.96 -15.86 -8.15
CA GLY A 360 -10.00 -16.95 -7.95
C GLY A 360 -9.45 -17.47 -9.28
N ASN A 361 -8.72 -18.57 -9.25
CA ASN A 361 -8.09 -19.17 -10.43
C ASN A 361 -8.78 -20.50 -10.79
N ASP A 362 -9.06 -20.68 -12.08
CA ASP A 362 -9.63 -21.92 -12.62
C ASP A 362 -8.60 -23.06 -12.67
N ALA A 363 -9.01 -24.23 -13.17
CA ALA A 363 -8.14 -25.40 -13.30
C ALA A 363 -6.93 -25.20 -14.24
N ASN A 364 -6.94 -24.17 -15.10
CA ASN A 364 -5.83 -23.80 -15.98
C ASN A 364 -4.94 -22.72 -15.36
N GLY A 365 -5.23 -22.28 -14.13
CA GLY A 365 -4.55 -21.17 -13.47
C GLY A 365 -4.96 -19.80 -14.01
N GLN A 366 -6.05 -19.70 -14.76
CA GLN A 366 -6.54 -18.42 -15.26
C GLN A 366 -7.45 -17.75 -14.22
N ARG A 367 -7.19 -16.47 -13.93
CA ARG A 367 -8.00 -15.72 -12.97
C ARG A 367 -9.36 -15.40 -13.55
N GLY A 368 -10.41 -15.61 -12.76
CA GLY A 368 -11.78 -15.33 -13.17
C GLY A 368 -12.68 -14.88 -12.04
N LEU A 369 -13.93 -14.62 -12.44
CA LEU A 369 -15.03 -14.29 -11.54
C LEU A 369 -16.13 -15.32 -11.64
N TRP A 370 -16.73 -15.62 -10.50
CA TRP A 370 -17.93 -16.45 -10.38
C TRP A 370 -18.96 -15.75 -9.49
N GLN A 371 -20.22 -16.08 -9.68
CA GLN A 371 -21.30 -15.60 -8.83
C GLN A 371 -22.09 -16.77 -8.23
N SER A 372 -22.55 -16.60 -7.00
CA SER A 372 -23.50 -17.52 -6.37
C SER A 372 -24.92 -17.29 -6.89
N ALA A 373 -25.84 -18.21 -6.56
CA ALA A 373 -27.26 -17.89 -6.50
C ALA A 373 -27.51 -16.77 -5.47
N PRO A 374 -28.64 -16.04 -5.53
CA PRO A 374 -28.98 -15.06 -4.48
C PRO A 374 -28.99 -15.75 -3.11
N VAL A 375 -28.27 -15.17 -2.16
CA VAL A 375 -27.85 -15.84 -0.92
C VAL A 375 -28.95 -15.82 0.15
N GLY A 376 -29.70 -14.72 0.25
CA GLY A 376 -30.63 -14.51 1.37
C GLY A 376 -29.92 -14.62 2.72
N GLN A 377 -30.52 -15.35 3.68
CA GLN A 377 -29.91 -15.67 4.98
C GLN A 377 -29.16 -17.02 4.99
N ASN A 378 -28.79 -17.58 3.84
CA ASN A 378 -28.12 -18.88 3.77
C ASN A 378 -26.59 -18.71 3.81
N PRO A 379 -25.91 -19.01 4.94
CA PRO A 379 -24.46 -18.89 5.03
C PRO A 379 -23.73 -19.93 4.17
N ALA A 380 -24.42 -20.97 3.67
CA ALA A 380 -23.86 -22.04 2.85
C ALA A 380 -24.02 -21.81 1.33
N TRP A 381 -23.96 -20.55 0.89
CA TRP A 381 -24.18 -20.15 -0.50
C TRP A 381 -23.29 -20.86 -1.53
N GLY A 382 -22.05 -21.23 -1.15
CA GLY A 382 -21.12 -21.93 -2.03
C GLY A 382 -21.33 -23.44 -2.15
N LYS A 383 -22.37 -24.01 -1.51
CA LYS A 383 -22.76 -25.43 -1.73
C LYS A 383 -23.48 -25.64 -3.06
N SER A 384 -24.04 -24.58 -3.64
CA SER A 384 -24.61 -24.61 -4.99
C SER A 384 -23.52 -24.31 -6.02
N PRO A 385 -23.62 -24.86 -7.25
CA PRO A 385 -22.68 -24.52 -8.31
C PRO A 385 -22.62 -23.00 -8.53
N LEU A 386 -21.40 -22.46 -8.58
CA LEU A 386 -21.17 -21.07 -8.91
C LEU A 386 -21.17 -20.88 -10.43
N GLU A 387 -21.79 -19.82 -10.91
CA GLU A 387 -21.84 -19.48 -12.33
C GLU A 387 -20.60 -18.66 -12.71
N SER A 388 -19.86 -19.09 -13.73
CA SER A 388 -18.71 -18.33 -14.23
C SER A 388 -19.18 -17.06 -14.94
N MET A 389 -18.59 -15.92 -14.57
CA MET A 389 -18.82 -14.62 -15.21
C MET A 389 -17.82 -14.33 -16.33
N GLY A 390 -16.67 -15.04 -16.31
CA GLY A 390 -15.57 -14.92 -17.27
C GLY A 390 -14.21 -14.81 -16.60
N THR A 391 -13.17 -14.65 -17.41
CA THR A 391 -11.77 -14.58 -16.97
C THR A 391 -11.14 -13.22 -17.25
N PHE A 392 -10.22 -12.80 -16.38
CA PHE A 392 -9.47 -11.56 -16.52
C PHE A 392 -8.50 -11.63 -17.69
N LYS A 393 -8.14 -10.44 -18.20
CA LYS A 393 -7.12 -10.23 -19.24
C LYS A 393 -6.04 -9.30 -18.70
N GLY A 394 -4.85 -9.32 -19.32
CA GLY A 394 -3.77 -8.39 -19.01
C GLY A 394 -3.19 -8.61 -17.60
N GLY A 395 -2.73 -7.53 -16.97
CA GLY A 395 -1.98 -7.59 -15.70
C GLY A 395 -2.77 -8.13 -14.50
N MET A 396 -4.11 -8.10 -14.55
CA MET A 396 -4.95 -8.70 -13.50
C MET A 396 -4.99 -10.23 -13.57
N ASN A 397 -4.60 -10.83 -14.71
CA ASN A 397 -4.46 -12.28 -14.82
C ASN A 397 -3.12 -12.72 -14.20
N GLY A 398 -3.11 -12.90 -12.89
CA GLY A 398 -1.93 -13.26 -12.10
C GLY A 398 -2.06 -14.60 -11.38
N ASN A 399 -0.93 -15.25 -11.16
CA ASN A 399 -0.79 -16.53 -10.44
C ASN A 399 -0.41 -16.37 -8.95
N ARG A 400 -0.34 -15.13 -8.46
CA ARG A 400 -0.11 -14.80 -7.04
C ARG A 400 -1.41 -14.36 -6.37
N GLU A 401 -1.34 -13.96 -5.12
CA GLU A 401 -2.47 -13.66 -4.27
C GLU A 401 -3.28 -12.47 -4.80
N SER A 402 -4.54 -12.42 -4.37
CA SER A 402 -5.51 -11.49 -4.90
C SER A 402 -6.67 -11.29 -3.96
N GLN A 403 -7.28 -10.12 -4.05
CA GLN A 403 -8.45 -9.80 -3.24
C GLN A 403 -9.47 -9.01 -4.05
N ILE A 404 -10.74 -9.37 -3.87
CA ILE A 404 -11.89 -8.58 -4.32
C ILE A 404 -12.62 -8.03 -3.09
N VAL A 405 -13.02 -6.76 -3.14
CA VAL A 405 -13.83 -6.11 -2.10
C VAL A 405 -14.95 -5.30 -2.75
N ALA A 406 -16.05 -5.13 -2.02
CA ALA A 406 -17.09 -4.17 -2.37
C ALA A 406 -16.66 -2.77 -1.89
N LEU A 407 -16.88 -1.75 -2.71
CA LEU A 407 -16.58 -0.35 -2.35
C LEU A 407 -17.76 0.25 -1.56
N PRO A 408 -17.51 0.96 -0.44
CA PRO A 408 -18.55 1.65 0.34
C PRO A 408 -19.50 2.55 -0.46
N LYS A 409 -19.00 3.24 -1.49
CA LYS A 409 -19.77 4.14 -2.39
C LYS A 409 -20.37 3.42 -3.59
N GLY A 410 -20.24 2.10 -3.66
CA GLY A 410 -20.77 1.25 -4.71
C GLY A 410 -19.73 0.87 -5.76
N GLY A 411 -19.91 -0.33 -6.30
CA GLY A 411 -18.96 -0.97 -7.20
C GLY A 411 -18.03 -1.94 -6.47
N PHE A 412 -17.06 -2.44 -7.22
CA PHE A 412 -16.10 -3.42 -6.78
C PHE A 412 -14.69 -2.98 -7.09
N MET A 413 -13.77 -3.42 -6.26
CA MET A 413 -12.34 -3.30 -6.47
C MET A 413 -11.71 -4.67 -6.41
N ALA A 414 -10.78 -4.93 -7.33
CA ALA A 414 -9.93 -6.10 -7.32
C ALA A 414 -8.46 -5.67 -7.34
N VAL A 415 -7.65 -6.28 -6.48
CA VAL A 415 -6.19 -6.16 -6.50
C VAL A 415 -5.56 -7.52 -6.74
N GLY A 416 -4.40 -7.53 -7.40
CA GLY A 416 -3.74 -8.76 -7.76
C GLY A 416 -2.25 -8.59 -8.00
N ALA A 417 -1.48 -9.53 -7.46
CA ALA A 417 -0.08 -9.72 -7.84
C ALA A 417 0.04 -10.81 -8.91
N GLY A 418 1.18 -10.81 -9.59
CA GLY A 418 1.53 -11.83 -10.56
C GLY A 418 3.02 -11.87 -10.84
N GLU A 419 3.45 -12.95 -11.47
CA GLU A 419 4.81 -13.10 -11.98
C GLU A 419 4.78 -13.67 -13.40
N THR A 420 5.87 -13.47 -14.10
CA THR A 420 6.17 -14.13 -15.38
C THR A 420 7.54 -14.79 -15.29
N VAL A 421 7.89 -15.60 -16.28
CA VAL A 421 9.26 -16.07 -16.47
C VAL A 421 9.94 -15.24 -17.55
N ASN A 422 11.21 -14.87 -17.34
CA ASN A 422 12.03 -14.26 -18.38
C ASN A 422 12.56 -15.31 -19.37
N ALA A 423 13.28 -14.85 -20.40
CA ALA A 423 13.87 -15.72 -21.43
C ALA A 423 14.85 -16.77 -20.87
N GLN A 424 15.37 -16.56 -19.65
CA GLN A 424 16.26 -17.46 -18.94
C GLN A 424 15.52 -18.39 -17.95
N GLY A 425 14.19 -18.38 -17.97
CA GLY A 425 13.35 -19.21 -17.09
C GLY A 425 13.32 -18.75 -15.64
N ARG A 426 13.79 -17.53 -15.32
CA ARG A 426 13.75 -16.99 -13.96
C ARG A 426 12.44 -16.25 -13.70
N PRO A 427 11.83 -16.41 -12.51
CA PRO A 427 10.68 -15.61 -12.12
C PRO A 427 10.98 -14.11 -12.14
N VAL A 428 10.04 -13.33 -12.65
CA VAL A 428 10.05 -11.86 -12.68
C VAL A 428 8.70 -11.39 -12.16
N THR A 429 8.75 -10.64 -11.06
CA THR A 429 7.56 -10.01 -10.47
C THR A 429 6.96 -9.00 -11.44
N LEU A 430 5.64 -9.08 -11.64
CA LEU A 430 4.86 -8.09 -12.38
C LEU A 430 4.38 -7.00 -11.42
N PRO A 431 4.05 -5.79 -11.92
CA PRO A 431 3.49 -4.76 -11.05
C PRO A 431 2.18 -5.23 -10.42
N LEU A 432 1.99 -4.94 -9.14
CA LEU A 432 0.73 -5.17 -8.44
C LEU A 432 -0.34 -4.31 -9.13
N GLN A 433 -1.42 -4.96 -9.57
CA GLN A 433 -2.49 -4.29 -10.31
C GLN A 433 -3.69 -4.05 -9.42
N GLY A 434 -4.39 -2.95 -9.67
CA GLY A 434 -5.72 -2.66 -9.18
C GLY A 434 -6.69 -2.44 -10.35
N ALA A 435 -7.95 -2.84 -10.17
CA ALA A 435 -9.04 -2.54 -11.09
C ALA A 435 -10.30 -2.21 -10.30
N VAL A 436 -11.09 -1.26 -10.79
CA VAL A 436 -12.38 -0.88 -10.20
C VAL A 436 -13.46 -0.84 -11.27
N ALA A 437 -14.68 -1.16 -10.88
CA ALA A 437 -15.85 -1.11 -11.76
C ALA A 437 -17.14 -0.89 -10.96
N SER A 438 -18.17 -0.35 -11.63
CA SER A 438 -19.50 -0.15 -11.03
C SER A 438 -20.22 -1.45 -10.67
N ASP A 439 -19.84 -2.56 -11.30
CA ASP A 439 -20.34 -3.90 -11.03
C ASP A 439 -19.23 -4.94 -11.19
N ALA A 440 -19.43 -6.12 -10.61
CA ALA A 440 -18.43 -7.18 -10.61
C ALA A 440 -18.02 -7.62 -12.03
N ARG A 441 -18.97 -7.67 -12.99
CA ARG A 441 -18.67 -8.13 -14.35
C ARG A 441 -17.80 -7.13 -15.09
N GLY A 442 -17.97 -5.84 -14.81
CA GLY A 442 -17.16 -4.75 -15.33
C GLY A 442 -15.67 -4.90 -15.03
N LEU A 443 -15.29 -5.53 -13.91
CA LEU A 443 -13.89 -5.78 -13.54
C LEU A 443 -13.13 -6.59 -14.60
N LEU A 444 -13.80 -7.50 -15.32
CA LEU A 444 -13.17 -8.35 -16.35
C LEU A 444 -12.63 -7.54 -17.54
N THR A 445 -13.14 -6.32 -17.73
CA THR A 445 -12.79 -5.43 -18.83
C THR A 445 -12.31 -4.05 -18.37
N ALA A 446 -12.30 -3.81 -17.06
CA ALA A 446 -11.89 -2.54 -16.50
C ALA A 446 -10.40 -2.27 -16.82
N PRO A 447 -10.03 -1.01 -17.07
CA PRO A 447 -8.63 -0.64 -17.16
C PRO A 447 -7.94 -0.95 -15.82
N THR A 448 -6.71 -1.43 -15.91
CA THR A 448 -5.90 -1.75 -14.72
C THR A 448 -4.94 -0.62 -14.42
N THR A 449 -4.74 -0.35 -13.14
CA THR A 449 -3.75 0.59 -12.63
C THR A 449 -2.61 -0.17 -11.97
N ALA A 450 -1.38 0.12 -12.36
CA ALA A 450 -0.22 -0.38 -11.63
C ALA A 450 -0.11 0.38 -10.30
N LEU A 451 -0.40 -0.31 -9.20
CA LEU A 451 -0.42 0.26 -7.85
C LEU A 451 0.97 0.27 -7.23
N VAL A 452 1.73 -0.83 -7.38
CA VAL A 452 3.11 -0.95 -6.85
C VAL A 452 4.03 -1.46 -7.94
N SER A 453 5.16 -0.77 -8.14
CA SER A 453 6.17 -1.16 -9.13
C SER A 453 7.12 -2.23 -8.58
N PRO A 454 7.53 -3.22 -9.39
CA PRO A 454 8.59 -4.16 -9.00
C PRO A 454 9.94 -3.47 -8.76
N GLN A 455 10.13 -2.24 -9.26
CA GLN A 455 11.33 -1.43 -9.04
C GLN A 455 11.34 -0.81 -7.63
N THR A 456 10.17 -0.40 -7.14
CA THR A 456 10.01 0.17 -5.80
C THR A 456 9.95 -0.93 -4.75
N LEU A 457 9.30 -2.05 -5.09
CA LEU A 457 9.14 -3.19 -4.21
C LEU A 457 9.18 -4.50 -5.03
N PRO A 458 10.33 -5.18 -5.11
CA PRO A 458 10.44 -6.44 -5.85
C PRO A 458 9.76 -7.58 -5.09
N GLN A 459 9.50 -8.71 -5.78
CA GLN A 459 9.06 -9.97 -5.16
C GLN A 459 7.72 -9.89 -4.40
N VAL A 460 6.87 -8.93 -4.78
CA VAL A 460 5.50 -8.78 -4.29
C VAL A 460 4.66 -10.01 -4.65
N TYR A 461 3.92 -10.53 -3.67
CA TYR A 461 2.99 -11.63 -3.85
C TYR A 461 1.64 -11.42 -3.17
N GLY A 462 1.60 -10.85 -1.95
CA GLY A 462 0.37 -10.77 -1.15
C GLY A 462 -0.27 -9.39 -0.99
N PRO A 463 -1.15 -8.90 -1.89
CA PRO A 463 -1.95 -7.70 -1.62
C PRO A 463 -3.19 -8.02 -0.75
N SER A 464 -3.32 -7.32 0.36
CA SER A 464 -4.46 -7.40 1.27
C SER A 464 -4.97 -5.99 1.60
N ILE A 465 -6.19 -5.65 1.21
CA ILE A 465 -6.87 -4.41 1.57
C ILE A 465 -7.21 -4.44 3.06
N THR A 466 -6.58 -3.56 3.83
CA THR A 466 -6.69 -3.49 5.29
C THR A 466 -7.73 -2.48 5.76
N GLY A 467 -8.05 -1.49 4.92
CA GLY A 467 -9.01 -0.45 5.25
C GLY A 467 -9.52 0.30 4.03
N ILE A 468 -10.74 0.83 4.13
CA ILE A 468 -11.30 1.77 3.16
C ILE A 468 -11.97 2.88 3.97
N GLN A 469 -11.50 4.11 3.79
CA GLN A 469 -12.00 5.28 4.51
C GLN A 469 -12.55 6.31 3.52
N GLU A 470 -13.66 6.94 3.86
CA GLU A 470 -14.17 8.06 3.06
C GLU A 470 -13.50 9.36 3.50
N ILE A 471 -12.84 10.03 2.56
CA ILE A 471 -12.17 11.32 2.78
C ILE A 471 -12.50 12.21 1.58
N ASP A 472 -13.07 13.39 1.83
CA ASP A 472 -13.47 14.39 0.81
C ASP A 472 -14.28 13.83 -0.38
N GLY A 473 -15.19 12.90 -0.08
CA GLY A 473 -16.05 12.25 -1.08
C GLY A 473 -15.35 11.22 -1.95
N LYS A 474 -14.10 10.87 -1.63
CA LYS A 474 -13.32 9.78 -2.21
C LYS A 474 -13.12 8.65 -1.21
N GLU A 475 -12.71 7.50 -1.71
CA GLU A 475 -12.40 6.32 -0.89
C GLU A 475 -10.88 6.13 -0.85
N VAL A 476 -10.26 6.40 0.30
CA VAL A 476 -8.84 6.13 0.55
C VAL A 476 -8.71 4.69 1.02
N VAL A 477 -8.01 3.89 0.22
CA VAL A 477 -7.79 2.47 0.41
C VAL A 477 -6.43 2.25 1.05
N SER A 478 -6.40 1.59 2.19
CA SER A 478 -5.18 1.07 2.81
C SER A 478 -4.96 -0.38 2.39
N MET A 479 -3.73 -0.71 2.01
CA MET A 479 -3.35 -2.03 1.55
C MET A 479 -2.04 -2.45 2.19
N ARG A 480 -2.00 -3.68 2.68
CA ARG A 480 -0.79 -4.40 3.04
C ARG A 480 -0.29 -5.18 1.82
N VAL A 481 1.03 -5.21 1.65
CA VAL A 481 1.71 -5.90 0.56
C VAL A 481 2.83 -6.76 1.15
N SER A 482 2.83 -8.04 0.81
CA SER A 482 3.89 -8.97 1.20
C SER A 482 4.90 -9.20 0.08
N THR A 483 6.18 -9.30 0.44
CA THR A 483 7.29 -9.69 -0.46
C THR A 483 8.02 -10.90 0.07
N PHE A 484 8.50 -11.78 -0.81
CA PHE A 484 9.49 -12.79 -0.43
C PHE A 484 10.90 -12.23 -0.63
N GLY A 485 11.87 -12.64 0.20
CA GLY A 485 13.27 -12.21 0.08
C GLY A 485 14.03 -12.90 -1.06
N ASP A 486 15.22 -12.39 -1.41
CA ASP A 486 16.05 -12.81 -2.55
C ASP A 486 16.37 -14.32 -2.58
N GLY A 487 15.46 -15.10 -3.16
CA GLY A 487 15.60 -16.55 -3.30
C GLY A 487 15.54 -17.35 -2.00
N VAL A 488 15.20 -16.70 -0.88
CA VAL A 488 15.01 -17.31 0.44
C VAL A 488 13.68 -16.83 1.00
N TYR A 489 12.92 -17.74 1.60
CA TYR A 489 11.66 -17.41 2.27
C TYR A 489 11.94 -16.54 3.52
N ASP A 490 11.90 -15.22 3.31
CA ASP A 490 12.06 -14.16 4.31
C ASP A 490 10.97 -13.10 4.06
N PRO A 491 9.73 -13.38 4.51
CA PRO A 491 8.60 -12.53 4.21
C PRO A 491 8.75 -11.18 4.89
N HIS A 492 8.61 -10.12 4.11
CA HIS A 492 8.50 -8.75 4.61
C HIS A 492 7.13 -8.20 4.24
N THR A 493 6.55 -7.43 5.15
CA THR A 493 5.25 -6.81 4.93
C THR A 493 5.38 -5.29 4.93
N TYR A 494 4.59 -4.68 4.05
CA TYR A 494 4.60 -3.25 3.80
C TYR A 494 3.17 -2.74 3.79
N THR A 495 2.97 -1.49 4.16
CA THR A 495 1.71 -0.76 4.02
C THR A 495 1.83 0.28 2.92
N THR A 496 0.73 0.48 2.19
CA THR A 496 0.60 1.49 1.14
C THR A 496 -0.85 1.93 1.08
N THR A 497 -1.10 3.10 0.49
CA THR A 497 -2.43 3.69 0.34
C THR A 497 -2.64 4.15 -1.09
N PHE A 498 -3.88 4.12 -1.57
CA PHE A 498 -4.26 4.74 -2.84
C PHE A 498 -5.69 5.22 -2.77
N THR A 499 -6.07 6.10 -3.68
CA THR A 499 -7.41 6.70 -3.67
C THR A 499 -8.26 6.17 -4.80
N VAL A 500 -9.54 5.91 -4.53
CA VAL A 500 -10.58 5.62 -5.50
C VAL A 500 -11.55 6.78 -5.51
N THR A 501 -11.72 7.43 -6.66
CA THR A 501 -12.84 8.37 -6.84
C THR A 501 -14.08 7.58 -7.26
N PRO A 502 -15.21 7.72 -6.55
CA PRO A 502 -16.48 7.11 -6.92
C PRO A 502 -17.01 7.58 -8.29
N GLY A 503 -17.84 6.75 -8.92
CA GLY A 503 -18.59 7.15 -10.11
C GLY A 503 -19.69 8.17 -9.79
N SER A 504 -19.96 9.10 -10.72
CA SER A 504 -21.00 10.12 -10.63
C SER A 504 -22.40 9.64 -11.00
#